data_AF-A0A1Z9EJH6-F1
#
_entry.id   AF-A0A1Z9EJH6-F1
#
_cell.length_a   1.000
_cell.length_b   1.000
_cell.length_c   1.000
_cell.angle_alpha   90.00
_cell.angle_beta   90.00
_cell.angle_gamma   90.00
#
_symmetry.space_group_name_H-M   'P 1'
#
loop_
_entity.id
_entity.type
_entity.pdbx_description
1 polymer ?
#
loop_
_entity_poly.entity_id
_entity_poly.type
_entity_poly.pdbx_seq_one_letter_code
_entity_poly.pdbx_strand_id
1 'polypeptide(L)'
;MIKDRQIDQFWEKVIGGKYDMLISKNPSKWTKFGVDDSSGKRLSLYKDNSQIVSVVFSNKGQDYSHNFYRTVGEDEVYRTSENIFYMLNTRPTYWGNKPKIESSDSTKVN
;
A
#
# COMPACT_ATOMS: atom_id res chain seq x y z
N MET A 1 1.73 15.49 13.59
CA MET A 1 0.47 15.75 12.86
C MET A 1 0.40 14.82 11.66
N ILE A 2 -0.73 14.13 11.49
CA ILE A 2 -1.02 13.25 10.35
C ILE A 2 -1.36 14.12 9.13
N LYS A 3 -1.11 13.59 7.93
CA LYS A 3 -1.50 14.22 6.66
C LYS A 3 -2.83 13.62 6.22
N ASP A 4 -3.94 14.27 6.58
CA ASP A 4 -5.30 13.78 6.34
C ASP A 4 -5.52 13.37 4.88
N ARG A 5 -5.08 14.22 3.94
CA ARG A 5 -5.14 13.91 2.50
C ARG A 5 -4.54 12.55 2.11
N GLN A 6 -3.45 12.12 2.75
CA GLN A 6 -2.84 10.81 2.45
C GLN A 6 -3.62 9.65 3.04
N ILE A 7 -4.25 9.85 4.19
CA ILE A 7 -5.15 8.87 4.80
C ILE A 7 -6.41 8.74 3.95
N ASP A 8 -7.01 9.86 3.54
CA ASP A 8 -8.22 9.87 2.72
C ASP A 8 -7.98 9.19 1.37
N GLN A 9 -6.89 9.52 0.69
CA GLN A 9 -6.53 8.86 -0.58
C GLN A 9 -6.28 7.37 -0.42
N PHE A 10 -5.69 6.94 0.70
CA PHE A 10 -5.51 5.51 0.98
C PHE A 10 -6.86 4.80 1.12
N TRP A 11 -7.79 5.35 1.90
CA TRP A 11 -9.12 4.76 2.06
C TRP A 11 -9.91 4.73 0.76
N GLU A 12 -9.88 5.83 0.00
CA GLU A 12 -10.62 5.94 -1.26
C GLU A 12 -10.08 4.99 -2.33
N LYS A 13 -8.75 4.94 -2.52
CA LYS A 13 -8.14 4.30 -3.69
C LYS A 13 -7.57 2.92 -3.42
N VAL A 14 -7.10 2.66 -2.21
CA VAL A 14 -6.54 1.35 -1.86
C VAL A 14 -7.63 0.45 -1.28
N ILE A 15 -8.44 0.97 -0.35
CA ILE A 15 -9.47 0.16 0.32
C ILE A 15 -10.78 0.16 -0.47
N GLY A 16 -11.24 1.32 -0.90
CA GLY A 16 -12.45 1.50 -1.71
C GLY A 16 -12.23 1.41 -3.23
N GLY A 17 -11.00 1.13 -3.66
CA GLY A 17 -10.59 1.14 -5.06
C GLY A 17 -11.34 0.12 -5.92
N LYS A 18 -11.42 0.40 -7.22
CA LYS A 18 -11.99 -0.51 -8.22
C LYS A 18 -10.90 -1.36 -8.87
N TYR A 19 -11.29 -2.54 -9.32
CA TYR A 19 -10.41 -3.45 -10.04
C TYR A 19 -10.95 -3.66 -11.44
N ASP A 20 -10.02 -3.70 -12.40
CA ASP A 20 -10.37 -3.62 -13.81
C ASP A 20 -10.63 -5.00 -14.40
N MET A 21 -9.69 -5.94 -14.19
CA MET A 21 -9.77 -7.24 -14.86
C MET A 21 -9.00 -8.35 -14.12
N LEU A 22 -9.52 -9.58 -14.22
CA LEU A 22 -8.81 -10.81 -13.86
C LEU A 22 -7.71 -11.13 -14.90
N ILE A 23 -6.47 -11.29 -14.44
CA ILE A 23 -5.29 -11.47 -15.29
C ILE A 23 -4.83 -12.93 -15.32
N SER A 24 -4.96 -13.64 -14.19
CA SER A 24 -4.53 -15.03 -14.12
C SER A 24 -5.22 -15.78 -12.99
N LYS A 25 -5.32 -17.09 -13.14
CA LYS A 25 -5.68 -18.05 -12.08
C LYS A 25 -4.58 -19.09 -11.84
N ASN A 26 -3.37 -18.85 -12.35
CA ASN A 26 -2.29 -19.83 -12.31
C ASN A 26 -1.21 -19.39 -11.30
N PRO A 27 -1.08 -20.06 -10.14
CA PRO A 27 -0.11 -19.72 -9.11
C PRO A 27 1.35 -19.69 -9.57
N SER A 28 1.71 -20.53 -10.54
CA SER A 28 3.07 -20.53 -11.10
C SER A 28 3.48 -19.21 -11.77
N LYS A 29 2.52 -18.31 -12.03
CA LYS A 29 2.76 -16.97 -12.59
C LYS A 29 2.80 -15.86 -11.55
N TRP A 30 2.61 -16.11 -10.25
CA TRP A 30 2.61 -15.04 -9.24
C TRP A 30 3.90 -14.20 -9.27
N THR A 31 5.07 -14.83 -9.40
CA THR A 31 6.36 -14.12 -9.51
C THR A 31 6.48 -13.27 -10.76
N LYS A 32 5.88 -13.72 -11.87
CA LYS A 32 5.79 -12.92 -13.10
C LYS A 32 5.04 -11.62 -12.85
N PHE A 33 3.93 -11.69 -12.11
CA PHE A 33 3.10 -10.52 -11.77
C PHE A 33 3.58 -9.76 -10.54
N GLY A 34 4.56 -10.28 -9.79
CA GLY A 34 5.08 -9.65 -8.56
C GLY A 34 4.08 -9.67 -7.41
N VAL A 35 3.22 -10.69 -7.35
CA VAL A 35 2.18 -10.89 -6.31
C VAL A 35 2.47 -12.12 -5.44
N ASP A 36 3.71 -12.62 -5.49
CA ASP A 36 4.22 -13.56 -4.50
C ASP A 36 4.62 -12.82 -3.21
N ASP A 37 4.77 -13.58 -2.13
CA ASP A 37 5.02 -13.04 -0.79
C ASP A 37 6.41 -12.41 -0.63
N SER A 38 7.31 -12.59 -1.61
CA SER A 38 8.69 -12.08 -1.57
C SER A 38 8.88 -10.76 -2.31
N SER A 39 8.04 -10.47 -3.31
CA SER A 39 8.22 -9.37 -4.26
C SER A 39 7.18 -8.25 -4.12
N GLY A 40 6.00 -8.56 -3.59
CA GLY A 40 4.94 -7.60 -3.38
C GLY A 40 4.97 -6.93 -2.00
N LYS A 41 4.14 -5.90 -1.83
CA LYS A 41 3.82 -5.35 -0.50
C LYS A 41 2.55 -6.00 0.01
N ARG A 42 2.62 -6.56 1.22
CA ARG A 42 1.45 -7.11 1.91
C ARG A 42 0.73 -6.01 2.69
N LEU A 43 -0.56 -5.85 2.43
CA LEU A 43 -1.48 -5.04 3.21
C LEU A 43 -2.46 -5.98 3.92
N SER A 44 -2.52 -5.90 5.25
CA SER A 44 -3.48 -6.67 6.04
C SER A 44 -4.36 -5.72 6.84
N LEU A 45 -5.67 -5.86 6.70
CA LEU A 45 -6.66 -5.07 7.43
C LEU A 45 -7.17 -5.89 8.62
N TYR A 46 -7.20 -5.27 9.79
CA TYR A 46 -7.67 -5.88 11.02
C TYR A 46 -8.87 -5.09 11.54
N LYS A 47 -9.85 -5.81 12.07
CA LYS A 47 -10.89 -5.26 12.93
C LYS A 47 -10.71 -5.90 14.29
N ASP A 48 -10.44 -5.07 15.28
CA ASP A 48 -9.96 -5.51 16.59
C ASP A 48 -8.70 -6.37 16.42
N ASN A 49 -8.69 -7.59 16.94
CA ASN A 49 -7.56 -8.53 16.82
C ASN A 49 -7.73 -9.53 15.66
N SER A 50 -8.79 -9.41 14.86
CA SER A 50 -9.09 -10.34 13.77
C SER A 50 -8.69 -9.77 12.41
N GLN A 51 -7.90 -10.53 11.65
CA GLN A 51 -7.56 -10.18 10.27
C GLN A 51 -8.80 -10.35 9.38
N ILE A 52 -9.24 -9.27 8.75
CA ILE A 52 -10.39 -9.28 7.83
C ILE A 52 -9.94 -9.73 6.44
N VAL A 53 -8.85 -9.15 5.94
CA VAL A 53 -8.32 -9.42 4.60
C VAL A 53 -6.82 -9.20 4.61
N SER A 54 -6.13 -9.97 3.77
CA SER A 54 -4.74 -9.73 3.46
C SER A 54 -4.52 -9.79 1.96
N VAL A 55 -3.85 -8.79 1.41
CA VAL A 55 -3.64 -8.62 -0.02
C VAL A 55 -2.16 -8.39 -0.29
N VAL A 56 -1.64 -8.96 -1.37
CA VAL A 56 -0.29 -8.70 -1.88
C VAL A 56 -0.41 -7.84 -3.13
N PHE A 57 0.13 -6.63 -3.09
CA PHE A 57 0.20 -5.71 -4.23
C PHE A 57 1.58 -5.74 -4.88
N SER A 58 1.62 -5.78 -6.21
CA SER A 58 2.88 -5.75 -6.96
C SER A 58 3.39 -4.33 -7.15
N ASN A 59 4.72 -4.20 -7.21
CA ASN A 59 5.35 -2.98 -7.76
C ASN A 59 5.35 -2.98 -9.30
N LYS A 60 5.02 -4.12 -9.90
CA LYS A 60 5.06 -4.37 -11.35
C LYS A 60 3.69 -4.10 -11.95
N GLY A 61 3.64 -3.33 -13.02
CA GLY A 61 2.47 -3.17 -13.87
C GLY A 61 2.73 -3.69 -15.27
N GLN A 62 1.66 -3.98 -16.03
CA GLN A 62 1.78 -4.11 -17.49
C GLN A 62 2.21 -2.78 -18.13
N ASP A 63 1.90 -1.68 -17.45
CA ASP A 63 2.25 -0.30 -17.77
C ASP A 63 2.56 0.46 -16.46
N TYR A 64 2.83 1.77 -16.56
CA TYR A 64 3.06 2.62 -15.40
C TYR A 64 1.77 3.04 -14.67
N SER A 65 0.61 2.78 -15.26
CA SER A 65 -0.70 3.27 -14.82
C SER A 65 -1.45 2.26 -13.95
N HIS A 66 -1.02 1.00 -13.90
CA HIS A 66 -1.70 -0.06 -13.16
C HIS A 66 -0.72 -0.91 -12.36
N ASN A 67 -1.23 -1.59 -11.33
CA ASN A 67 -0.52 -2.64 -10.60
C ASN A 67 -1.31 -3.95 -10.69
N PHE A 68 -0.74 -5.02 -10.14
CA PHE A 68 -1.44 -6.26 -9.88
C PHE A 68 -1.63 -6.46 -8.39
N TYR A 69 -2.63 -7.24 -8.02
CA TYR A 69 -2.77 -7.73 -6.66
C TYR A 69 -3.33 -9.15 -6.63
N ARG A 70 -3.19 -9.78 -5.47
CA ARG A 70 -3.76 -11.09 -5.14
C ARG A 70 -4.20 -11.10 -3.67
N THR A 71 -5.35 -11.66 -3.39
CA THR A 71 -5.78 -11.94 -2.01
C THR A 71 -5.01 -13.13 -1.47
N VAL A 72 -4.48 -13.04 -0.25
CA VAL A 72 -3.80 -14.16 0.40
C VAL A 72 -4.81 -15.29 0.63
N GLY A 73 -4.51 -16.47 0.10
CA GLY A 73 -5.40 -17.63 0.11
C GLY A 73 -6.13 -17.86 -1.22
N GLU A 74 -6.02 -16.94 -2.17
CA GLU A 74 -6.61 -17.04 -3.50
C GLU A 74 -5.52 -17.14 -4.59
N ASP A 75 -5.89 -17.76 -5.70
CA ASP A 75 -5.02 -17.97 -6.87
C ASP A 75 -5.18 -16.87 -7.91
N GLU A 76 -6.31 -16.16 -7.88
CA GLU A 76 -6.63 -15.07 -8.79
C GLU A 76 -5.68 -13.88 -8.65
N VAL A 77 -5.17 -13.44 -9.79
CA VAL A 77 -4.40 -12.20 -9.92
C VAL A 77 -5.25 -11.20 -10.69
N TYR A 78 -5.43 -10.02 -10.11
CA TYR A 78 -6.22 -8.94 -10.69
C TYR A 78 -5.35 -7.74 -11.02
N ARG A 79 -5.76 -6.94 -12.01
CA ARG A 79 -5.20 -5.62 -12.32
C ARG A 79 -6.00 -4.53 -11.62
N THR A 80 -5.32 -3.59 -10.97
CA THR A 80 -5.94 -2.40 -10.37
C THR A 80 -6.38 -1.42 -11.46
N SER A 81 -7.36 -0.56 -11.20
CA SER A 81 -7.77 0.49 -12.17
C SER A 81 -6.80 1.66 -12.25
N GLU A 82 -5.91 1.81 -11.27
CA GLU A 82 -4.85 2.82 -11.26
C GLU A 82 -3.62 2.32 -10.47
N ASN A 83 -2.49 3.00 -10.60
CA ASN A 83 -1.27 2.68 -9.87
C ASN A 83 -1.38 3.25 -8.45
N ILE A 84 -1.47 2.35 -7.48
CA ILE A 84 -1.63 2.66 -6.05
C ILE A 84 -0.42 2.20 -5.22
N PHE A 85 0.59 1.58 -5.85
CA PHE A 85 1.70 0.97 -5.13
C PHE A 85 2.50 1.96 -4.26
N TYR A 86 2.57 3.23 -4.67
CA TYR A 86 3.23 4.28 -3.90
C TYR A 86 2.44 4.71 -2.65
N MET A 87 1.12 4.46 -2.62
CA MET A 87 0.26 4.73 -1.47
C MET A 87 0.47 3.72 -0.34
N LEU A 88 1.00 2.54 -0.68
CA LEU A 88 1.40 1.50 0.28
C LEU A 88 2.79 1.80 0.89
N ASN A 89 3.00 3.00 1.41
CA ASN A 89 4.28 3.41 1.97
C ASN A 89 4.40 3.00 3.44
N THR A 90 5.55 2.47 3.86
CA THR A 90 5.81 2.08 5.25
C THR A 90 6.52 3.16 6.07
N ARG A 91 6.93 4.28 5.44
CA ARG A 91 7.64 5.35 6.12
C ARG A 91 6.68 6.20 6.94
N PRO A 92 6.93 6.43 8.25
CA PRO A 92 6.09 7.31 9.08
C PRO A 92 5.95 8.73 8.52
N THR A 93 6.98 9.25 7.84
CA THR A 93 6.98 10.60 7.23
C THR A 93 6.14 10.71 5.96
N TYR A 94 5.73 9.58 5.37
CA TYR A 94 4.73 9.58 4.31
C TYR A 94 3.35 9.95 4.88
N TRP A 95 2.99 9.33 6.01
CA TRP A 95 1.71 9.48 6.70
C TRP A 95 1.62 10.74 7.57
N GLY A 96 2.73 11.18 8.14
CA GLY A 96 2.78 12.30 9.06
C GLY A 96 3.95 13.24 8.80
N ASN A 97 3.95 14.37 9.49
CA ASN A 97 5.07 15.30 9.49
C ASN A 97 6.13 14.87 10.50
N LYS A 98 7.41 15.11 10.16
CA LYS A 98 8.51 14.95 11.12
C LYS A 98 8.23 15.85 12.34
N PRO A 99 8.44 15.38 13.59
CA PRO A 99 8.32 16.22 14.77
C PRO A 99 9.20 17.46 14.61
N LYS A 100 8.66 18.64 14.93
CA LYS A 100 9.49 19.84 15.04
C LYS A 100 10.41 19.64 16.24
N ILE A 101 11.71 19.75 16.02
CA ILE A 101 12.67 19.80 17.13
C ILE A 101 12.45 21.18 17.75
N GLU A 102 11.90 21.22 18.97
CA GLU A 102 11.90 22.47 19.73
C GLU A 102 13.36 22.85 19.94
N SER A 103 13.79 23.96 19.34
CA SER A 103 15.08 24.54 19.67
C SER A 103 15.02 24.90 21.14
N SER A 104 15.68 24.11 21.99
CA SER A 104 15.96 24.51 23.37
C SER A 104 16.54 25.92 23.32
N ASP A 105 15.88 26.85 24.00
CA ASP A 105 16.29 28.24 24.10
C ASP A 105 17.82 28.33 24.18
N SER A 106 18.43 28.92 23.15
CA SER A 106 19.75 29.51 23.29
C SER A 106 19.61 30.58 24.36
N THR A 107 19.89 30.16 25.60
CA THR A 107 19.99 31.02 26.75
C THR A 107 20.91 32.15 26.34
N LYS A 108 20.34 33.36 26.21
CA LYS A 108 21.13 34.58 26.09
C LYS A 108 21.99 34.65 27.34
N VAL A 109 23.25 34.27 27.22
CA VAL A 109 24.25 34.55 28.25
C VAL A 109 24.68 35.99 28.01
N ASN A 110 24.36 36.83 28.99
CA ASN A 110 24.73 38.25 29.09
C ASN A 110 26.22 38.48 28.85
#